data_AF-A0AAW4T7C4-F1
#
_entry.id   AF-A0AAW4T7C4-F1
#
_cell.length_a   1.000
_cell.length_b   1.000
_cell.length_c   1.000
_cell.angle_alpha   90.00
_cell.angle_beta   90.00
_cell.angle_gamma   90.00
#
_symmetry.space_group_name_H-M   'P 1'
#
loop_
_entity.id
_entity.type
_entity.pdbx_description
1 polymer ?
#
loop_
_entity_poly.entity_id
_entity_poly.type
_entity_poly.pdbx_seq_one_letter_code
_entity_poly.pdbx_strand_id
1 'polypeptide(L)' 'MTSKESALFAQMQDLGYSHGMVVTALQLLGQSPEAVEDALLYLYDNKPSEKAFVEYLADMCEG' A
#
# COMPACT_ATOMS: atom_id res chain seq x y z
N MET A 1 5.81 6.25 11.99
CA MET A 1 6.11 5.12 11.10
C MET A 1 6.40 3.90 11.94
N THR A 2 5.46 2.97 11.95
CA THR A 2 5.59 1.64 12.55
C THR A 2 6.45 0.75 11.65
N SER A 3 6.85 -0.42 12.16
CA SER A 3 7.61 -1.41 11.38
C SER A 3 6.85 -1.86 10.11
N LYS A 4 5.52 -2.00 10.18
CA LYS A 4 4.68 -2.38 9.03
C LYS A 4 4.57 -1.25 8.00
N GLU A 5 4.35 -0.01 8.43
CA GLU A 5 4.36 1.14 7.51
C GLU A 5 5.71 1.30 6.79
N SER A 6 6.80 1.00 7.50
CA SER A 6 8.15 1.03 6.91
C SER A 6 8.37 -0.09 5.88
N ALA A 7 7.83 -1.29 6.15
CA ALA A 7 7.84 -2.39 5.19
C ALA A 7 7.00 -2.07 3.95
N LEU A 8 5.80 -1.49 4.14
CA LEU A 8 4.93 -1.07 3.04
C LEU A 8 5.62 -0.03 2.16
N PHE A 9 6.24 0.98 2.77
CA PHE A 9 7.03 2.00 2.05
C PHE A 9 8.13 1.35 1.20
N ALA A 10 8.94 0.48 1.80
CA ALA A 10 10.04 -0.20 1.10
C ALA A 10 9.54 -1.07 -0.05
N GLN A 11 8.44 -1.80 0.15
CA GLN A 11 7.86 -2.67 -0.87
C GLN A 11 7.33 -1.87 -2.07
N MET A 12 6.65 -0.75 -1.83
CA MET A 12 6.15 0.11 -2.92
C MET A 12 7.31 0.79 -3.68
N GLN A 13 8.41 1.14 -2.99
CA GLN A 13 9.61 1.64 -3.65
C GLN A 13 10.28 0.57 -4.52
N ASP A 14 10.37 -0.67 -4.05
CA ASP A 14 10.93 -1.80 -4.81
C ASP A 14 10.12 -2.10 -6.07
N LEU A 15 8.80 -1.94 -6.00
CA LEU A 15 7.89 -2.04 -7.15
C LEU A 15 7.95 -0.82 -8.09
N GLY A 16 8.74 0.20 -7.75
CA GLY A 16 8.94 1.39 -8.56
C GLY A 16 7.77 2.37 -8.56
N TYR A 17 6.95 2.36 -7.51
CA TYR A 17 5.80 3.26 -7.42
C TYR A 17 6.23 4.72 -7.23
N SER A 18 5.41 5.63 -7.75
CA SER A 18 5.59 7.06 -7.65
C SER A 18 5.57 7.50 -6.19
N HIS A 19 6.40 8.49 -5.86
CA HIS A 19 6.48 8.99 -4.48
C HIS A 19 5.12 9.49 -3.96
N GLY A 20 4.32 10.13 -4.83
CA GLY A 20 2.96 10.55 -4.50
C GLY A 20 2.08 9.37 -4.09
N MET A 21 2.10 8.29 -4.86
CA MET A 21 1.34 7.08 -4.54
C MET A 21 1.75 6.48 -3.19
N VAL A 22 3.05 6.37 -2.93
CA VAL A 22 3.59 5.83 -1.67
C VAL A 22 3.09 6.64 -0.47
N VAL A 23 3.19 7.96 -0.54
CA VAL A 23 2.73 8.85 0.54
C VAL A 23 1.22 8.73 0.73
N THR A 24 0.44 8.73 -0.34
CA THR A 24 -1.02 8.63 -0.27
C THR A 24 -1.46 7.29 0.33
N ALA A 25 -0.88 6.17 -0.10
CA ALA A 25 -1.19 4.86 0.47
C ALA A 25 -0.87 4.79 1.97
N LEU A 26 0.28 5.34 2.40
CA LEU A 26 0.64 5.37 3.81
C LEU A 26 -0.31 6.25 4.64
N GLN A 27 -0.78 7.37 4.10
CA GLN A 27 -1.76 8.23 4.78
C GLN A 27 -3.14 7.57 4.91
N LEU A 28 -3.58 6.85 3.87
CA LEU A 28 -4.85 6.13 3.87
C LEU A 28 -4.81 4.92 4.81
N LEU A 29 -3.79 4.08 4.67
CA LEU A 29 -3.69 2.80 5.36
C LEU A 29 -3.15 2.94 6.79
N GLY A 30 -2.28 3.91 7.07
CA GLY A 30 -1.61 4.06 8.37
C GLY A 30 -2.55 4.27 9.57
N GLN A 31 -3.83 4.52 9.31
CA GLN A 31 -4.87 4.59 10.35
C GLN A 31 -5.33 3.21 10.83
N SER A 32 -5.08 2.14 10.06
CA SER A 32 -5.47 0.77 10.38
C SER A 32 -4.27 -0.20 10.20
N PRO A 33 -3.74 -0.77 11.29
CA PRO A 33 -2.66 -1.77 11.21
C PRO A 33 -3.04 -3.01 10.39
N GLU A 34 -4.32 -3.37 10.36
CA GLU A 34 -4.87 -4.48 9.56
C GLU A 34 -4.83 -4.12 8.07
N ALA A 35 -5.26 -2.92 7.69
CA ALA A 35 -5.22 -2.47 6.29
C ALA A 35 -3.78 -2.36 5.74
N VAL A 36 -2.82 -1.95 6.58
CA VAL A 36 -1.39 -1.95 6.21
C VAL A 36 -0.90 -3.37 5.96
N GLU A 37 -1.31 -4.33 6.78
CA GLU A 37 -0.92 -5.75 6.63
C GLU A 37 -1.54 -6.39 5.39
N ASP A 38 -2.84 -6.16 5.15
CA ASP A 38 -3.52 -6.65 3.94
C ASP A 38 -2.91 -6.08 2.67
N ALA A 39 -2.63 -4.77 2.65
CA ALA A 39 -1.96 -4.13 1.52
C ALA A 39 -0.55 -4.69 1.29
N LEU A 40 0.21 -4.94 2.36
CA LEU A 40 1.54 -5.57 2.27
C LEU A 40 1.45 -6.97 1.65
N LEU A 41 0.52 -7.81 2.11
CA LEU A 41 0.30 -9.15 1.57
C LEU A 41 -0.09 -9.09 0.08
N TYR A 42 -1.03 -8.20 -0.27
CA TYR A 42 -1.45 -7.99 -1.65
C TYR A 42 -0.27 -7.60 -2.56
N LEU A 43 0.59 -6.69 -2.12
CA LEU A 43 1.78 -6.27 -2.88
C LEU A 43 2.80 -7.40 -3.05
N TYR A 44 3.03 -8.20 -2.01
CA TYR A 44 3.96 -9.34 -2.08
C TYR A 44 3.47 -10.43 -3.04
N ASP A 45 2.19 -10.79 -2.94
CA ASP A 45 1.63 -11.91 -3.70
C ASP A 45 1.39 -11.55 -5.18
N ASN A 46 0.97 -10.32 -5.44
CA ASN A 46 0.48 -9.93 -6.77
C ASN A 46 1.45 -9.04 -7.56
N LYS A 47 2.42 -8.40 -6.89
CA LYS A 47 3.33 -7.40 -7.47
C LYS A 47 2.62 -6.48 -8.47
N PRO A 48 1.52 -5.82 -8.06
CA PRO A 48 0.63 -5.15 -9.00
C PRO A 48 1.33 -3.92 -9.61
N SER A 49 0.81 -3.45 -10.74
CA SER A 49 1.17 -2.12 -11.22
C SER A 49 0.59 -1.04 -10.28
N GLU A 50 1.16 0.16 -10.32
CA GLU A 50 0.65 1.29 -9.53
C GLU A 50 -0.85 1.53 -9.75
N LYS A 51 -1.31 1.45 -11.00
CA LYS A 51 -2.74 1.59 -11.35
C LYS A 51 -3.60 0.52 -10.67
N ALA A 52 -3.19 -0.74 -10.73
CA ALA A 52 -3.94 -1.84 -10.11
C ALA A 52 -3.93 -1.73 -8.57
N PHE A 53 -2.88 -1.15 -7.99
CA PHE A 53 -2.85 -0.87 -6.56
C PHE A 53 -3.78 0.28 -6.17
N VAL A 54 -3.93 1.31 -7.01
CA VAL A 54 -4.94 2.37 -6.81
C VAL A 54 -6.36 1.80 -6.81
N GLU A 55 -6.67 0.92 -7.76
CA GLU A 55 -7.98 0.25 -7.83
C GLU A 55 -8.25 -0.57 -6.56
N TYR A 56 -7.26 -1.34 -6.10
CA TYR A 56 -7.33 -2.07 -4.82
C TYR A 56 -7.59 -1.15 -3.62
N LEU A 57 -6.91 0.00 -3.52
CA LEU A 57 -7.15 0.95 -2.44
C LEU A 57 -8.55 1.56 -2.51
N ALA A 58 -9.06 1.82 -3.71
CA ALA A 58 -10.42 2.33 -3.89
C ALA A 58 -11.46 1.33 -3.39
N ASP A 59 -11.32 0.05 -3.77
CA ASP A 59 -12.22 -1.02 -3.32
C ASP A 59 -12.25 -1.15 -1.79
N MET A 60 -11.11 -0.98 -1.11
CA MET A 60 -11.05 -0.99 0.36
C MET A 60 -11.78 0.19 1.01
N CYS A 61 -11.92 1.32 0.33
CA CYS A 61 -12.63 2.48 0.84
C CYS A 61 -14.15 2.44 0.59
N GLU A 62 -14.63 1.57 -0.30
CA GLU A 62 -16.06 1.41 -0.61
C GLU A 62 -16.78 0.42 0.32
N GLY A 63 -16.07 -0.14 1.31
CA GLY A 63 -16.59 -1.06 2.34
C GLY A 63 -17.51 -0.43 3.38
#